data_AF-A0A969V5U4-F1
#
_entry.id   AF-A0A969V5U4-F1
#
_cell.length_a   1.000
_cell.length_b   1.000
_cell.length_c   1.000
_cell.angle_alpha   90.00
_cell.angle_beta   90.00
_cell.angle_gamma   90.00
#
_symmetry.space_group_name_H-M   'P 1'
#
loop_
_entity.id
_entity.type
_entity.pdbx_description
1 polymer ?
#
loop_
_entity_poly.entity_id
_entity_poly.type
_entity_poly.pdbx_seq_one_letter_code
_entity_poly.pdbx_strand_id
1 'polypeptide(L)'
;MLQEDFVISSTYDPRLVALSIVIAVLASYTALDLAGRVTAAKAWARVAWLIGGGIVMGIGIWSMHFVAMLALSLAIPMSYDMWTVLVSMLPAIIASGGALFLASRRVLSIRQLLIGGTLMGFGIASMHYIGMYAMRMDATTGYNSLLVVLLWRSPLVHQL
;
A
#
# COMPACT_ATOMS: atom_id res chain seq x y z
N MET A 1 19.17 -36.47 9.87
CA MET A 1 19.48 -35.71 8.65
C MET A 1 18.58 -34.48 8.71
N LEU A 2 19.16 -33.36 9.13
CA LEU A 2 18.44 -32.17 9.59
C LEU A 2 17.63 -31.57 8.43
N GLN A 3 16.35 -31.26 8.67
CA GLN A 3 15.64 -30.29 7.86
C GLN A 3 16.42 -28.98 7.96
N GLU A 4 17.14 -28.61 6.90
CA GLU A 4 17.55 -27.23 6.69
C GLU A 4 16.25 -26.45 6.52
N ASP A 5 15.80 -25.80 7.60
CA ASP A 5 14.72 -24.83 7.54
C ASP A 5 15.06 -23.86 6.40
N PHE A 6 14.26 -23.88 5.34
CA PHE A 6 14.40 -22.96 4.22
C PHE A 6 14.04 -21.56 4.71
N VAL A 7 14.97 -20.93 5.43
CA VAL A 7 14.86 -19.54 5.84
C VAL A 7 14.97 -18.73 4.56
N ILE A 8 13.84 -18.22 4.08
CA ILE A 8 13.83 -17.20 3.05
C ILE A 8 14.54 -15.99 3.66
N SER A 9 15.82 -15.81 3.34
CA SER A 9 16.60 -14.66 3.79
C SER A 9 16.05 -13.40 3.12
N SER A 10 15.11 -12.72 3.77
CA SER A 10 14.62 -11.41 3.34
C SER A 10 15.67 -10.35 3.68
N THR A 11 16.22 -9.72 2.66
CA THR A 11 17.17 -8.61 2.84
C THR A 11 16.47 -7.30 2.50
N TYR A 12 16.74 -6.25 3.27
CA TYR A 12 16.21 -4.92 3.02
C TYR A 12 17.31 -4.00 2.48
N ASP A 13 17.03 -3.24 1.42
CA ASP A 13 17.90 -2.15 1.00
C ASP A 13 17.63 -0.91 1.89
N PRO A 14 18.55 -0.52 2.79
CA PRO A 14 18.34 0.60 3.70
C PRO A 14 18.15 1.93 2.97
N ARG A 15 18.65 2.07 1.73
CA ARG A 15 18.49 3.29 0.93
C ARG A 15 17.05 3.49 0.50
N LEU A 16 16.38 2.41 0.08
CA LEU A 16 14.98 2.45 -0.34
C LEU A 16 14.05 2.65 0.86
N VAL A 17 14.38 2.05 2.01
CA VAL A 17 13.68 2.32 3.27
C VAL A 17 13.81 3.79 3.68
N ALA A 18 15.02 4.35 3.63
CA ALA A 18 15.23 5.76 3.92
C ALA A 18 14.45 6.67 2.94
N LEU A 19 14.45 6.32 1.65
CA LEU A 19 13.70 7.05 0.62
C LEU A 19 12.19 7.01 0.89
N SER A 20 11.62 5.86 1.26
CA SER A 20 10.19 5.76 1.57
C SER A 20 9.80 6.61 2.78
N ILE A 21 10.66 6.67 3.80
CA ILE A 21 10.49 7.56 4.97
C ILE A 21 10.52 9.03 4.53
N VAL A 22 11.47 9.42 3.69
CA VAL A 22 11.53 10.80 3.15
C VAL A 22 10.26 11.14 2.38
N ILE A 23 9.77 10.23 1.53
CA ILE A 23 8.51 10.43 0.79
C ILE A 23 7.34 10.59 1.76
N ALA A 24 7.24 9.76 2.81
CA ALA A 24 6.21 9.91 3.84
C ALA A 24 6.26 11.29 4.52
N VAL A 25 7.44 11.73 4.95
CA VAL A 25 7.61 13.04 5.60
C VAL A 25 7.19 14.17 4.67
N LEU A 26 7.62 14.16 3.41
CA LEU A 26 7.24 15.17 2.43
C LEU A 26 5.74 15.15 2.14
N ALA A 27 5.13 13.97 2.02
CA ALA A 27 3.70 13.83 1.83
C ALA A 27 2.90 14.38 3.02
N SER A 28 3.32 14.08 4.26
CA SER A 28 2.70 14.62 5.49
C SER A 28 2.86 16.14 5.61
N TYR A 29 4.05 16.67 5.30
CA TYR A 29 4.28 18.12 5.29
C TYR A 29 3.37 18.81 4.26
N THR A 30 3.32 18.26 3.05
CA THR A 30 2.51 18.78 1.94
C THR A 30 1.03 18.75 2.30
N ALA A 31 0.55 17.66 2.93
CA ALA A 31 -0.82 17.54 3.42
C ALA A 31 -1.21 18.67 4.40
N LEU A 32 -0.34 18.96 5.37
CA LEU A 32 -0.57 20.01 6.36
C LEU A 32 -0.52 21.41 5.75
N ASP A 33 0.44 21.68 4.86
CA ASP A 33 0.53 22.96 4.13
C ASP A 33 -0.72 23.21 3.29
N LEU A 34 -1.16 22.20 2.53
CA LEU A 34 -2.37 22.27 1.71
C LEU A 34 -3.64 22.44 2.56
N ALA A 35 -3.75 21.78 3.72
CA ALA A 35 -4.89 21.98 4.62
C ALA A 35 -5.01 23.45 5.07
N GLY A 36 -3.86 24.09 5.35
CA GLY A 36 -3.79 25.52 5.63
C GLY A 36 -4.26 26.38 4.44
N ARG A 37 -3.73 26.12 3.24
CA ARG A 37 -4.10 26.85 2.02
C ARG A 37 -5.58 26.70 1.65
N VAL A 38 -6.13 25.50 1.78
CA VAL A 38 -7.56 25.22 1.54
C VAL A 38 -8.43 26.01 2.52
N THR A 39 -8.02 26.12 3.79
CA THR A 39 -8.77 26.84 4.82
C THR A 39 -8.75 28.36 4.59
N ALA A 40 -7.66 28.90 4.04
CA ALA A 40 -7.51 30.31 3.72
C ALA A 40 -8.17 30.72 2.38
N ALA A 41 -8.28 29.80 1.41
CA ALA A 41 -8.80 30.08 0.09
C ALA A 41 -10.34 30.24 0.06
N LYS A 42 -10.83 31.04 -0.90
CA LYS A 42 -12.26 31.27 -1.15
C LYS A 42 -12.69 30.68 -2.49
N ALA A 43 -13.98 30.30 -2.59
CA ALA A 43 -14.64 29.87 -3.83
C ALA A 43 -13.86 28.79 -4.61
N TRP A 44 -13.57 29.03 -5.90
CA TRP A 44 -12.96 28.06 -6.81
C TRP A 44 -11.52 27.69 -6.42
N ALA A 45 -10.75 28.63 -5.88
CA ALA A 45 -9.38 28.38 -5.47
C ALA A 45 -9.32 27.31 -4.37
N ARG A 46 -10.31 27.29 -3.47
CA ARG A 46 -10.43 26.25 -2.44
C ARG A 46 -10.60 24.86 -3.05
N VAL A 47 -11.41 24.74 -4.10
CA VAL A 47 -11.63 23.47 -4.80
C VAL A 47 -10.37 23.03 -5.53
N ALA A 48 -9.66 23.95 -6.18
CA ALA A 48 -8.38 23.66 -6.83
C ALA A 48 -7.33 23.15 -5.83
N TRP A 49 -7.20 23.80 -4.68
CA TRP A 49 -6.29 23.34 -3.61
C TRP A 49 -6.69 21.99 -3.02
N LEU A 50 -7.99 21.70 -2.91
CA LEU A 50 -8.48 20.39 -2.44
C LEU A 50 -8.16 19.27 -3.42
N ILE A 51 -8.44 19.48 -4.71
CA ILE A 51 -8.18 18.49 -5.75
C ILE A 51 -6.66 18.27 -5.86
N GLY A 52 -5.89 19.36 -5.98
CA GLY A 52 -4.44 19.28 -6.05
C GLY A 52 -3.83 18.61 -4.82
N GLY A 53 -4.32 18.97 -3.62
CA GLY A 53 -3.84 18.38 -2.38
C GLY A 53 -4.17 16.90 -2.24
N GLY A 54 -5.40 16.49 -2.58
CA GLY A 54 -5.79 15.08 -2.57
C GLY A 54 -4.97 14.24 -3.54
N ILE A 55 -4.68 14.76 -4.74
CA ILE A 55 -3.82 14.10 -5.73
C ILE A 55 -2.40 13.94 -5.20
N VAL A 56 -1.77 15.04 -4.74
CA VAL A 56 -0.38 15.00 -4.26
C VAL A 56 -0.24 14.10 -3.03
N MET A 57 -1.17 14.17 -2.09
CA MET A 57 -1.19 13.27 -0.93
C MET A 57 -1.36 11.81 -1.35
N GLY A 58 -2.32 11.51 -2.23
CA GLY A 58 -2.57 10.14 -2.69
C GLY A 58 -1.38 9.54 -3.43
N ILE A 59 -0.73 10.33 -4.31
CA ILE A 59 0.51 9.94 -4.98
C ILE A 59 1.61 9.68 -3.94
N GLY A 60 1.78 10.56 -2.95
CA GLY A 60 2.78 10.38 -1.90
C GLY A 60 2.60 9.09 -1.09
N ILE A 61 1.37 8.78 -0.67
CA ILE A 61 1.04 7.53 0.04
C ILE A 61 1.33 6.31 -0.84
N TRP A 62 0.90 6.35 -2.10
CA TRP A 62 1.14 5.28 -3.07
C TRP A 62 2.63 5.08 -3.33
N SER A 63 3.39 6.15 -3.59
CA SER A 63 4.84 6.08 -3.83
C SER A 63 5.59 5.54 -2.62
N MET A 64 5.29 6.03 -1.41
CA MET A 64 5.90 5.50 -0.19
C MET A 64 5.68 4.00 -0.06
N HIS A 65 4.46 3.54 -0.31
CA HIS A 65 4.11 2.13 -0.21
C HIS A 65 4.89 1.26 -1.19
N PHE A 66 4.89 1.61 -2.48
CA PHE A 66 5.59 0.81 -3.50
C PHE A 66 7.12 0.89 -3.36
N VAL A 67 7.68 2.04 -3.00
CA VAL A 67 9.13 2.15 -2.70
C VAL A 67 9.50 1.28 -1.50
N ALA A 68 8.66 1.22 -0.47
CA ALA A 68 8.87 0.32 0.67
C ALA A 68 8.79 -1.16 0.26
N MET A 69 7.88 -1.53 -0.65
CA MET A 69 7.81 -2.91 -1.17
C MET A 69 9.00 -3.27 -2.06
N LEU A 70 9.54 -2.32 -2.83
CA LEU A 70 10.78 -2.51 -3.60
C LEU A 70 12.02 -2.62 -2.71
N ALA A 71 11.99 -2.06 -1.50
CA ALA A 71 13.07 -2.18 -0.53
C ALA A 71 13.24 -3.62 -0.02
N LEU A 72 12.18 -4.42 -0.08
CA LEU A 72 12.19 -5.83 0.30
C LEU A 72 12.70 -6.67 -0.86
N SER A 73 13.90 -7.25 -0.69
CA SER A 73 14.43 -8.25 -1.62
C SER A 73 14.07 -9.66 -1.14
N LEU A 74 13.30 -10.36 -1.96
CA LEU A 74 12.96 -11.77 -1.78
C LEU A 74 13.72 -12.61 -2.81
N ALA A 75 14.07 -13.85 -2.46
CA ALA A 75 14.77 -14.79 -3.34
C ALA A 75 13.92 -15.29 -4.54
N ILE A 76 12.71 -14.76 -4.72
CA ILE A 76 11.77 -15.14 -5.78
C ILE A 76 11.61 -13.95 -6.73
N PRO A 77 11.68 -14.16 -8.06
CA PRO A 77 11.42 -13.09 -9.03
C PRO A 77 9.99 -12.56 -8.86
N MET A 78 9.89 -11.27 -8.54
CA MET A 78 8.63 -10.53 -8.40
C MET A 78 8.44 -9.64 -9.63
N SER A 79 7.33 -9.85 -10.35
CA SER A 79 6.89 -8.95 -11.40
C SER A 79 5.61 -8.23 -10.98
N TYR A 80 5.37 -7.04 -11.52
CA TYR A 80 4.22 -6.21 -11.17
C TYR A 80 3.35 -5.95 -12.39
N ASP A 81 2.04 -6.14 -12.25
CA ASP A 81 1.07 -5.70 -13.24
C ASP A 81 0.93 -4.17 -13.16
N MET A 82 1.60 -3.45 -14.07
CA MET A 82 1.70 -2.00 -14.02
C MET A 82 0.32 -1.31 -14.01
N TRP A 83 -0.66 -1.86 -14.71
CA TRP A 83 -2.01 -1.31 -14.74
C TRP A 83 -2.68 -1.37 -13.37
N THR A 84 -2.62 -2.53 -12.73
CA THR A 84 -3.19 -2.74 -11.40
C THR A 84 -2.47 -1.88 -10.34
N VAL A 85 -1.15 -1.74 -10.45
CA VAL A 85 -0.35 -0.83 -9.61
C VAL A 85 -0.82 0.61 -9.74
N LEU A 86 -1.07 1.12 -10.95
CA LEU A 86 -1.57 2.48 -11.16
C LEU A 86 -3.00 2.66 -10.66
N VAL A 87 -3.87 1.67 -10.86
CA VAL A 87 -5.26 1.70 -10.37
C VAL A 87 -5.31 1.73 -8.83
N SER A 88 -4.37 1.06 -8.15
CA SER A 88 -4.28 1.07 -6.69
C SER A 88 -4.12 2.49 -6.10
N MET A 89 -3.62 3.45 -6.88
CA MET A 89 -3.47 4.84 -6.46
C MET A 89 -4.80 5.57 -6.27
N LEU A 90 -5.84 5.19 -7.03
CA LEU A 90 -7.14 5.87 -7.02
C LEU A 90 -7.81 5.90 -5.63
N PRO A 91 -7.97 4.78 -4.90
CA PRO A 91 -8.53 4.81 -3.56
C PRO A 91 -7.71 5.66 -2.59
N ALA A 92 -6.38 5.71 -2.73
CA ALA A 92 -5.53 6.57 -1.92
C ALA A 92 -5.77 8.07 -2.21
N ILE A 93 -5.93 8.46 -3.48
CA ILE A 93 -6.26 9.84 -3.89
C ILE A 93 -7.64 10.25 -3.37
N ILE A 94 -8.65 9.40 -3.57
CA ILE A 94 -10.04 9.68 -3.15
C ILE A 94 -10.09 9.83 -1.63
N ALA A 95 -9.48 8.89 -0.90
CA ALA A 95 -9.43 8.95 0.55
C ALA A 95 -8.64 10.17 1.05
N SER A 96 -7.51 10.49 0.45
CA SER A 96 -6.71 11.68 0.82
C SER A 96 -7.48 12.97 0.59
N GLY A 97 -8.18 13.11 -0.55
CA GLY A 97 -9.02 14.26 -0.85
C GLY A 97 -10.16 14.42 0.15
N GLY A 98 -10.84 13.32 0.51
CA GLY A 98 -11.89 13.31 1.52
C GLY A 98 -11.38 13.68 2.92
N ALA A 99 -10.24 13.10 3.33
CA ALA A 99 -9.59 13.41 4.60
C ALA A 99 -9.14 14.88 4.66
N LEU A 100 -8.52 15.38 3.59
CA LEU A 100 -8.09 16.78 3.47
C LEU A 100 -9.28 17.75 3.50
N PHE A 101 -10.39 17.41 2.83
CA PHE A 101 -11.62 18.19 2.88
C PHE A 101 -12.17 18.31 4.30
N LEU A 102 -12.15 17.21 5.04
CA LEU A 102 -12.62 17.16 6.41
C LEU A 102 -11.66 17.88 7.37
N ALA A 103 -10.35 17.78 7.12
CA ALA A 103 -9.28 18.43 7.86
C ALA A 103 -9.17 19.95 7.61
N SER A 104 -9.70 20.44 6.48
CA SER A 104 -9.62 21.86 6.10
C SER A 104 -10.81 22.70 6.59
N ARG A 105 -11.43 22.31 7.72
CA ARG A 105 -12.49 23.08 8.38
C ARG A 105 -11.87 23.99 9.44
N ARG A 106 -12.42 25.20 9.62
CA ARG A 106 -11.91 26.19 10.59
C ARG A 106 -11.83 25.68 12.03
N VAL A 107 -12.68 24.73 12.40
CA VAL A 107 -12.67 24.06 13.71
C VAL A 107 -12.75 22.57 13.46
N LEU A 108 -11.73 21.83 13.91
CA LEU A 108 -11.68 20.38 13.79
C LEU A 108 -12.34 19.73 14.99
N SER A 109 -13.46 19.05 14.74
CA SER A 109 -14.12 18.22 15.76
C SER A 109 -13.48 16.84 15.85
N ILE A 110 -13.47 16.23 17.04
CA ILE A 110 -13.06 14.83 17.22
C ILE A 110 -13.81 13.87 16.26
N ARG A 111 -15.09 14.15 15.97
CA ARG A 111 -15.90 13.36 15.02
C ARG A 111 -15.34 13.43 13.61
N GLN A 112 -14.88 14.61 13.18
CA GLN A 112 -14.28 14.81 11.87
C GLN A 112 -12.93 14.09 11.79
N LEU A 113 -12.14 14.13 12.86
CA LEU A 113 -10.88 13.39 12.93
C LEU A 113 -11.11 11.88 12.82
N LEU A 114 -12.11 11.34 13.54
CA LEU A 114 -12.46 9.92 13.48
C LEU A 114 -12.95 9.50 12.09
N ILE A 115 -13.87 10.27 11.48
CA ILE A 115 -14.36 9.98 10.14
C ILE A 115 -13.23 10.06 9.11
N GLY A 116 -12.40 11.10 9.18
CA GLY A 116 -11.26 11.30 8.28
C GLY A 116 -10.21 10.21 8.42
N GLY A 117 -9.88 9.83 9.66
CA GLY A 117 -8.95 8.74 9.96
C GLY A 117 -9.44 7.38 9.46
N THR A 118 -10.72 7.05 9.72
CA THR A 118 -11.33 5.81 9.21
C THR A 118 -11.35 5.77 7.69
N LEU A 119 -11.75 6.87 7.05
CA LEU A 119 -11.75 6.99 5.59
C LEU A 119 -10.34 6.84 5.00
N MET A 120 -9.33 7.45 5.63
CA MET A 120 -7.94 7.31 5.21
C MET A 120 -7.44 5.87 5.39
N GLY A 121 -7.77 5.23 6.52
CA GLY A 121 -7.43 3.84 6.81
C GLY A 121 -8.02 2.87 5.77
N PHE A 122 -9.30 3.03 5.42
CA PHE A 122 -9.92 2.25 4.34
C PHE A 122 -9.25 2.50 2.99
N GLY A 123 -8.90 3.74 2.67
CA GLY A 123 -8.19 4.08 1.43
C GLY A 123 -6.82 3.42 1.33
N ILE A 124 -6.03 3.48 2.41
CA ILE A 124 -4.71 2.84 2.50
C ILE A 124 -4.84 1.33 2.42
N ALA A 125 -5.78 0.72 3.16
CA ALA A 125 -6.03 -0.71 3.12
C ALA A 125 -6.41 -1.16 1.69
N SER A 126 -7.31 -0.43 1.04
CA SER A 126 -7.73 -0.73 -0.34
C SER A 126 -6.56 -0.63 -1.31
N MET A 127 -5.77 0.44 -1.24
CA MET A 127 -4.58 0.60 -2.07
C MET A 127 -3.58 -0.54 -1.81
N HIS A 128 -3.38 -0.91 -0.55
CA HIS A 128 -2.48 -2.00 -0.16
C HIS A 128 -2.92 -3.33 -0.76
N TYR A 129 -4.18 -3.73 -0.59
CA TYR A 129 -4.67 -5.00 -1.12
C TYR A 129 -4.66 -5.05 -2.64
N ILE A 130 -5.02 -3.95 -3.32
CA ILE A 130 -4.95 -3.88 -4.78
C ILE A 130 -3.49 -3.94 -5.26
N GLY A 131 -2.58 -3.27 -4.55
CA GLY A 131 -1.15 -3.30 -4.86
C GLY A 131 -0.52 -4.68 -4.66
N MET A 132 -0.92 -5.39 -3.61
CA MET A 132 -0.52 -6.78 -3.38
C MET A 132 -1.10 -7.73 -4.43
N TYR A 133 -2.35 -7.51 -4.86
CA TYR A 133 -2.95 -8.27 -5.96
C TYR A 133 -2.21 -8.07 -7.30
N ALA A 134 -1.56 -6.92 -7.49
CA ALA A 134 -0.74 -6.64 -8.67
C ALA A 134 0.57 -7.43 -8.70
N MET A 135 1.00 -8.00 -7.57
CA MET A 135 2.23 -8.79 -7.49
C MET A 135 2.03 -10.16 -8.14
N ARG A 136 2.80 -10.39 -9.19
CA ARG A 136 2.95 -11.69 -9.83
C ARG A 136 4.28 -12.28 -9.40
N MET A 137 4.23 -13.18 -8.44
CA MET A 137 5.38 -13.99 -8.06
C MET A 137 5.36 -15.24 -8.93
N ASP A 138 6.43 -15.49 -9.69
CA ASP A 138 6.63 -16.78 -10.40
C ASP A 138 7.02 -17.87 -9.38
N ALA A 139 6.26 -17.98 -8.30
CA ALA A 139 6.18 -19.21 -7.54
C ALA A 139 5.46 -20.20 -8.46
N THR A 140 6.23 -20.86 -9.32
CA THR A 140 5.77 -22.10 -9.94
C THR A 140 5.44 -23.04 -8.79
N THR A 141 4.17 -23.08 -8.38
CA THR A 141 3.62 -24.24 -7.70
C THR A 141 3.70 -25.36 -8.73
N GLY A 142 4.86 -26.03 -8.77
CA GLY A 142 5.03 -27.32 -9.39
C GLY A 142 4.17 -28.31 -8.60
N TYR A 143 2.85 -28.21 -8.75
CA TYR A 143 1.92 -29.20 -8.27
C TYR A 143 2.08 -30.39 -9.20
N ASN A 144 3.05 -31.24 -8.90
CA ASN A 144 3.14 -32.52 -9.56
C ASN A 144 1.96 -33.34 -9.04
N SER A 145 0.83 -33.24 -9.76
CA SER A 145 -0.40 -33.97 -9.49
C SER A 145 -0.15 -35.48 -9.38
N LEU A 146 0.88 -35.99 -10.07
CA LEU A 146 1.32 -37.38 -9.96
C LEU A 146 1.88 -37.69 -8.56
N LEU A 147 2.71 -36.82 -7.96
CA LEU A 147 3.23 -37.00 -6.60
C LEU A 147 2.12 -36.92 -5.55
N VAL A 148 1.15 -36.02 -5.72
CA VAL A 148 0.01 -35.90 -4.80
C VAL A 148 -0.89 -37.13 -4.89
N VAL A 149 -1.16 -37.65 -6.09
CA VAL A 149 -1.94 -38.87 -6.29
C VAL A 149 -1.16 -40.12 -5.84
N LEU A 150 0.16 -40.19 -6.06
CA LEU A 150 0.99 -41.32 -5.63
C LEU A 150 1.19 -41.35 -4.10
N LEU A 151 1.37 -40.19 -3.45
CA LEU A 151 1.39 -40.10 -1.98
C LEU A 151 0.01 -40.41 -1.39
N TRP A 152 -1.08 -39.94 -2.01
CA TRP A 152 -2.46 -40.28 -1.63
C TRP A 152 -2.78 -41.78 -1.80
N ARG A 153 -2.15 -42.45 -2.76
CA ARG A 153 -2.37 -43.88 -3.04
C ARG A 153 -1.44 -44.81 -2.25
N SER A 154 -0.52 -44.29 -1.45
CA SER A 154 0.35 -45.11 -0.60
C SER A 154 -0.43 -45.61 0.64
N PRO A 155 -0.55 -46.93 0.90
CA PRO A 155 -1.39 -47.47 1.99
C PRO A 155 -0.85 -47.24 3.42
N LEU A 156 0.20 -46.44 3.60
CA LEU A 156 0.94 -46.35 4.87
C LEU A 156 0.35 -45.34 5.87
N VAL A 157 -0.76 -44.68 5.55
CA VAL A 157 -1.43 -43.69 6.45
C VAL A 157 -2.58 -44.31 7.25
N HIS A 158 -2.95 -45.56 7.00
CA HIS A 158 -4.08 -46.22 7.68
C HIS A 158 -3.68 -47.21 8.79
N GLN A 159 -2.42 -47.20 9.26
CA GLN A 159 -1.98 -48.05 10.39
C GLN A 159 -1.25 -47.27 11.50
N LEU A 160 -1.70 -46.05 11.80
CA LEU A 160 -1.53 -45.39 13.10
C LEU A 160 -2.91 -44.92 13.56
#